data_AF-A0A1Q6NF72-F1
#
_entry.id   AF-A0A1Q6NF72-F1
#
_cell.length_a   1.000
_cell.length_b   1.000
_cell.length_c   1.000
_cell.angle_alpha   90.00
_cell.angle_beta   90.00
_cell.angle_gamma   90.00
#
_symmetry.space_group_name_H-M   'P 1'
#
loop_
_entity.id
_entity.type
_entity.pdbx_description
1 polymer ?
#
loop_
_entity_poly.entity_id
_entity_poly.type
_entity_poly.pdbx_seq_one_letter_code
_entity_poly.pdbx_strand_id
1 'polypeptide(L)'
;MQEAFQDASYKTPLENMLKICDDADKVLQQLNVTIASYDSLMKQLEVDISMVESEKKNVTELLQDYIQNIHKNLARIGSNSTIKIREKSLKKLKITLPVWEDNEKLYNLRLSDFVDEITEEGIRLFENNENAQEYIGRKVTSKNLYDTVVGIGNVQIQLYKIEEQRERQISWNQVARNSGGEGFLSAFVILSSLLDYMRKDDSDIFMDMHEGKVLLMDNPFAQTNAEHLLKPLMNLAEKTNT
;
A
#
# COMPACT_ATOMS: atom_id res chain seq x y z
N MET A 1 -30.31 -2.27 41.06
CA MET A 1 -29.89 -0.96 40.51
C MET A 1 -28.77 -1.28 39.53
N GLN A 2 -29.00 -1.12 38.22
CA GLN A 2 -28.09 -1.56 37.15
C GLN A 2 -26.70 -0.92 37.31
N GLU A 3 -25.63 -1.66 37.01
CA GLU A 3 -24.21 -1.20 37.07
C GLU A 3 -23.97 0.15 36.38
N ALA A 4 -24.78 0.50 35.37
CA ALA A 4 -24.74 1.80 34.70
C ALA A 4 -24.93 3.01 35.64
N PHE A 5 -25.63 2.86 36.77
CA PHE A 5 -25.84 3.94 37.75
C PHE A 5 -24.72 4.06 38.81
N GLN A 6 -23.69 3.20 38.75
CA GLN A 6 -22.51 3.29 39.62
C GLN A 6 -21.45 4.25 39.08
N ASP A 7 -21.53 4.62 37.79
CA ASP A 7 -20.64 5.60 37.20
C ASP A 7 -20.85 6.96 37.88
N ALA A 8 -19.74 7.59 38.27
CA ALA A 8 -19.72 8.86 39.01
C ALA A 8 -20.48 9.97 38.27
N SER A 9 -20.57 9.89 36.94
CA SER A 9 -21.33 10.80 36.09
C SER A 9 -22.85 10.76 36.37
N TYR A 10 -23.43 9.60 36.70
CA TYR A 10 -24.85 9.46 37.04
C TYR A 10 -25.11 9.52 38.54
N LYS A 11 -24.17 9.02 39.35
CA LYS A 11 -24.32 8.94 40.81
C LYS A 11 -24.26 10.32 41.48
N THR A 12 -23.32 11.16 41.08
CA THR A 12 -23.09 12.46 41.73
C THR A 12 -24.28 13.43 41.58
N PRO A 13 -24.90 13.59 40.39
CA PRO A 13 -26.10 14.42 40.26
C PRO A 13 -27.27 13.92 41.10
N LEU A 14 -27.49 12.59 41.12
CA LEU A 14 -28.55 11.96 41.90
C LEU A 14 -28.35 12.14 43.41
N GLU A 15 -27.13 11.96 43.92
CA GLU A 15 -26.79 12.20 45.32
C GLU A 15 -26.95 13.67 45.71
N ASN A 16 -26.61 14.60 44.81
CA ASN A 16 -26.79 16.03 45.05
C ASN A 16 -28.27 16.42 45.08
N MET A 17 -29.11 15.82 44.23
CA MET A 17 -30.57 16.01 44.28
C MET A 17 -31.18 15.40 45.54
N LEU A 18 -30.67 14.26 46.02
CA LEU A 18 -31.12 13.62 47.26
C LEU A 18 -30.88 14.52 48.50
N LYS A 19 -29.80 15.30 48.50
CA LYS A 19 -29.45 16.22 49.61
C LYS A 19 -30.36 17.47 49.68
N ILE A 20 -31.07 17.78 48.61
CA ILE A 20 -31.94 18.96 48.49
C ILE A 20 -33.41 18.57 48.31
N CYS A 21 -33.78 17.33 48.62
CA CYS A 21 -35.11 16.77 48.39
C CYS A 21 -36.25 17.49 49.13
N ASP A 22 -35.91 18.25 50.17
CA ASP A 22 -36.86 19.01 50.98
C ASP A 22 -37.38 20.29 50.29
N ASP A 23 -36.77 20.68 49.16
CA ASP A 23 -37.09 21.88 48.40
C ASP A 23 -37.31 21.55 46.92
N ALA A 24 -38.58 21.46 46.53
CA ALA A 24 -38.98 21.07 45.18
C ALA A 24 -38.43 22.02 44.09
N ASP A 25 -38.33 23.32 44.37
CA ASP A 25 -37.80 24.30 43.41
C ASP A 25 -36.29 24.09 43.19
N LYS A 26 -35.54 23.80 44.26
CA LYS A 26 -34.10 23.48 44.16
C LYS A 26 -33.86 22.15 43.43
N VAL A 27 -34.67 21.13 43.68
CA VAL A 27 -34.59 19.85 42.96
C VAL A 27 -34.85 20.06 41.47
N LEU A 28 -35.88 20.82 41.10
CA LEU A 28 -36.18 21.14 39.70
C LEU A 28 -35.05 21.92 39.03
N GLN A 29 -34.45 22.90 39.71
CA GLN A 29 -33.29 23.64 39.18
C GLN A 29 -32.10 22.70 38.93
N GLN A 30 -31.77 21.84 39.90
CA GLN A 30 -30.66 20.90 39.77
C GLN A 30 -30.91 19.88 38.66
N LEU A 31 -32.15 19.41 38.50
CA LEU A 31 -32.56 18.53 37.42
C LEU A 31 -32.37 19.20 36.05
N ASN A 32 -32.84 20.43 35.90
CA ASN A 32 -32.69 21.19 34.65
C ASN A 32 -31.22 21.42 34.29
N VAL A 33 -30.37 21.74 35.27
CA VAL A 33 -28.92 21.86 35.06
C VAL A 33 -28.30 20.54 34.61
N THR A 34 -28.72 19.43 35.23
CA THR A 34 -28.22 18.10 34.90
C THR A 34 -28.63 17.69 33.49
N ILE A 35 -29.89 17.91 33.11
CA ILE A 35 -30.40 17.67 31.75
C ILE A 35 -29.62 18.51 30.74
N ALA A 36 -29.44 19.81 30.99
CA ALA A 36 -28.69 20.68 30.11
C ALA A 36 -27.22 20.24 29.95
N SER A 37 -26.61 19.71 31.02
CA SER A 37 -25.26 19.14 30.97
C SER A 37 -25.20 17.90 30.07
N TYR A 38 -26.17 16.99 30.18
CA TYR A 38 -26.23 15.80 29.32
C TYR A 38 -26.53 16.17 27.86
N ASP A 39 -27.42 17.13 27.61
CA ASP A 39 -27.68 17.64 26.26
C ASP A 39 -26.42 18.23 25.63
N SER A 40 -25.61 18.96 26.42
CA SER A 40 -24.33 19.49 25.96
C SER A 40 -23.33 18.37 25.64
N LEU A 41 -23.27 17.34 26.48
CA LEU A 41 -22.37 16.20 26.29
C LEU A 41 -22.78 15.36 25.07
N MET A 42 -24.07 15.15 24.85
CA MET A 42 -24.58 14.47 23.65
C MET A 42 -24.21 15.23 22.37
N LYS A 43 -24.38 16.56 22.37
CA LYS A 43 -23.96 17.40 21.23
C LYS A 43 -22.46 17.32 20.97
N GLN A 44 -21.66 17.28 22.03
CA GLN A 44 -20.22 17.15 21.90
C GLN A 44 -19.84 15.79 21.31
N LEU A 45 -20.41 14.70 21.81
CA LEU A 45 -20.18 13.35 21.27
C LEU A 45 -20.59 13.24 19.80
N GLU A 46 -21.69 13.86 19.40
CA GLU A 46 -22.13 13.89 18.00
C GLU A 46 -21.10 14.58 17.09
N VAL A 47 -20.53 15.70 17.54
CA VAL A 47 -19.46 16.40 16.82
C VAL A 47 -18.19 15.54 16.76
N ASP A 48 -17.80 14.93 17.88
CA ASP A 48 -16.61 14.09 17.97
C ASP A 48 -16.72 12.85 17.06
N ILE A 49 -17.89 12.18 17.04
CA ILE A 49 -18.15 11.04 16.13
C ILE A 49 -18.03 11.48 14.67
N SER A 50 -18.66 12.60 14.30
CA SER A 50 -18.61 13.13 12.94
C SER A 50 -17.17 13.46 12.52
N MET A 51 -16.36 13.99 13.44
CA MET A 51 -14.94 14.27 13.19
C MET A 51 -14.15 12.98 12.96
N VAL A 52 -14.34 11.95 13.80
CA VAL A 52 -13.68 10.65 13.66
C VAL A 52 -14.06 9.95 12.35
N GLU A 53 -15.34 9.97 11.96
CA GLU A 53 -15.79 9.40 10.69
C GLU A 53 -15.17 10.10 9.48
N SER A 54 -15.08 11.43 9.54
CA SER A 54 -14.42 12.24 8.51
C SER A 54 -12.92 11.93 8.40
N GLU A 55 -12.22 11.83 9.54
CA GLU A 55 -10.80 11.47 9.56
C GLU A 55 -10.56 10.06 9.02
N LYS A 56 -11.37 9.08 9.43
CA LYS A 56 -11.30 7.71 8.90
C LYS A 56 -11.46 7.70 7.37
N LYS A 57 -12.42 8.45 6.86
CA LYS A 57 -12.63 8.60 5.41
C LYS A 57 -11.40 9.19 4.72
N ASN A 58 -10.86 10.28 5.25
CA ASN A 58 -9.66 10.93 4.69
C ASN A 58 -8.45 9.98 4.67
N VAL A 59 -8.20 9.24 5.75
CA VAL A 59 -7.12 8.24 5.81
C VAL A 59 -7.33 7.14 4.77
N THR A 60 -8.56 6.67 4.61
CA THR A 60 -8.91 5.65 3.61
C THR A 60 -8.63 6.15 2.19
N GLU A 61 -9.02 7.40 1.87
CA GLU A 61 -8.74 8.02 0.57
C GLU A 61 -7.23 8.15 0.30
N LEU A 62 -6.44 8.59 1.30
CA LEU A 62 -4.99 8.69 1.18
C LEU A 62 -4.33 7.33 0.92
N LEU A 63 -4.79 6.27 1.60
CA LEU A 63 -4.30 4.92 1.37
C LEU A 63 -4.68 4.40 -0.02
N GLN A 64 -5.89 4.72 -0.49
CA GLN A 64 -6.35 4.36 -1.83
C GLN A 64 -5.48 5.01 -2.90
N ASP A 65 -5.23 6.32 -2.79
CA ASP A 65 -4.37 7.07 -3.70
C ASP A 65 -2.95 6.49 -3.73
N TYR A 66 -2.42 6.14 -2.55
CA TYR A 66 -1.11 5.51 -2.44
C TYR A 66 -1.04 4.15 -3.16
N ILE A 67 -2.04 3.29 -2.97
CA ILE A 67 -2.11 1.97 -3.64
C ILE A 67 -2.29 2.16 -5.14
N GLN A 68 -3.11 3.10 -5.57
CA GLN A 68 -3.30 3.41 -6.99
C GLN A 68 -2.00 3.92 -7.61
N ASN A 69 -1.21 4.72 -6.88
CA ASN A 69 0.11 5.17 -7.32
C ASN A 69 1.08 3.99 -7.51
N ILE A 70 1.14 3.06 -6.54
CA ILE A 70 1.90 1.81 -6.70
C ILE A 70 1.43 1.04 -7.95
N HIS A 71 0.12 0.90 -8.13
CA HIS A 71 -0.47 0.20 -9.27
C HIS A 71 -0.06 0.83 -10.61
N LYS A 72 -0.12 2.17 -10.70
CA LYS A 72 0.32 2.94 -11.87
C LYS A 72 1.83 2.78 -12.13
N ASN A 73 2.65 2.79 -11.08
CA ASN A 73 4.10 2.59 -11.23
C ASN A 73 4.45 1.17 -11.70
N LEU A 74 3.76 0.15 -11.21
CA LEU A 74 3.91 -1.21 -11.74
C LEU A 74 3.57 -1.30 -13.23
N ALA A 75 2.52 -0.57 -13.67
CA ALA A 75 2.17 -0.49 -15.08
C ALA A 75 3.27 0.20 -15.90
N ARG A 76 3.85 1.29 -15.39
CA ARG A 76 4.98 2.03 -16.01
C ARG A 76 6.23 1.16 -16.17
N ILE A 77 6.57 0.35 -15.16
CA ILE A 77 7.70 -0.60 -15.24
C ILE A 77 7.46 -1.59 -16.38
N GLY A 78 6.22 -2.08 -16.54
CA GLY A 78 5.85 -2.99 -17.62
C GLY A 78 5.90 -2.35 -19.01
N SER A 79 5.41 -1.13 -19.17
CA SER A 79 5.38 -0.41 -20.46
C SER A 79 6.77 -0.01 -20.97
N ASN A 80 7.70 0.28 -20.05
CA ASN A 80 9.02 0.81 -20.38
C ASN A 80 10.06 -0.26 -20.78
N SER A 81 9.73 -1.55 -20.66
CA SER A 81 10.64 -2.66 -20.98
C SER A 81 10.81 -2.99 -22.48
N THR A 82 10.48 -2.06 -23.37
CA THR A 82 10.60 -2.25 -24.83
C THR A 82 12.00 -1.88 -25.28
N ILE A 83 12.80 -2.87 -25.70
CA ILE A 83 14.13 -2.63 -26.26
C ILE A 83 14.11 -2.99 -27.75
N LYS A 84 14.50 -2.04 -28.60
CA LYS A 84 14.71 -2.29 -30.03
C LYS A 84 15.98 -3.11 -30.22
N ILE A 85 15.88 -4.34 -30.70
CA ILE A 85 17.05 -5.15 -31.09
C ILE A 85 16.94 -5.34 -32.61
N ARG A 86 17.84 -4.71 -33.37
CA ARG A 86 17.74 -4.51 -34.84
C ARG A 86 16.47 -3.72 -35.23
N GLU A 87 15.82 -4.04 -36.36
CA GLU A 87 14.59 -3.38 -36.85
C GLU A 87 13.31 -3.84 -36.13
N LYS A 88 13.39 -4.73 -35.12
CA LYS A 88 12.21 -5.20 -34.37
C LYS A 88 12.25 -4.73 -32.91
N SER A 89 11.16 -4.10 -32.48
CA SER A 89 10.90 -3.73 -31.08
C SER A 89 10.46 -4.98 -30.31
N LEU A 90 11.28 -5.46 -29.37
CA LEU A 90 10.96 -6.64 -28.56
C LEU A 90 10.62 -6.20 -27.13
N LYS A 91 9.41 -6.55 -26.66
CA LYS A 91 9.01 -6.39 -25.26
C LYS A 91 9.71 -7.46 -24.43
N LYS A 92 10.48 -7.08 -23.41
CA LYS A 92 11.26 -8.04 -22.60
C LYS A 92 10.55 -8.45 -21.31
N LEU A 93 9.74 -7.55 -20.75
CA LEU A 93 8.97 -7.76 -19.54
C LEU A 93 7.51 -7.42 -19.79
N LYS A 94 6.61 -8.38 -19.62
CA LYS A 94 5.17 -8.13 -19.63
C LYS A 94 4.65 -8.26 -18.21
N ILE A 95 4.33 -7.11 -17.62
CA ILE A 95 3.58 -7.02 -16.37
C ILE A 95 2.11 -6.90 -16.77
N THR A 96 1.31 -7.88 -16.38
CA THR A 96 -0.14 -7.85 -16.55
C THR A 96 -0.75 -7.58 -15.18
N LEU A 97 -1.48 -6.48 -15.10
CA LEU A 97 -2.16 -6.02 -13.90
C LEU A 97 -3.68 -6.15 -14.09
N PRO A 98 -4.45 -6.41 -13.03
CA PRO A 98 -5.90 -6.30 -13.10
C PRO A 98 -6.29 -4.86 -13.41
N VAL A 99 -7.30 -4.67 -14.26
CA VAL A 99 -7.85 -3.33 -14.58
C VAL A 99 -8.40 -2.73 -13.29
N TRP A 100 -8.01 -1.49 -13.00
CA TRP A 100 -8.36 -0.84 -11.73
C TRP A 100 -9.87 -0.57 -11.65
N GLU A 101 -10.43 0.01 -12.70
CA GLU A 101 -11.82 0.42 -12.80
C GLU A 101 -12.80 -0.76 -12.63
N ASP A 102 -12.44 -1.93 -13.15
CA ASP A 102 -13.25 -3.16 -13.02
C ASP A 102 -13.34 -3.66 -11.57
N ASN A 103 -12.35 -3.30 -10.73
CA ASN A 103 -12.21 -3.82 -9.37
C ASN A 103 -12.33 -2.73 -8.29
N GLU A 104 -12.58 -1.48 -8.67
CA GLU A 104 -12.56 -0.32 -7.77
C GLU A 104 -13.46 -0.51 -6.53
N LYS A 105 -14.70 -0.98 -6.73
CA LYS A 105 -15.63 -1.25 -5.62
C LYS A 105 -15.11 -2.31 -4.65
N LEU A 106 -14.49 -3.37 -5.19
CA LEU A 106 -13.92 -4.45 -4.38
C LEU A 106 -12.68 -3.95 -3.61
N TYR A 107 -11.84 -3.15 -4.26
CA TYR A 107 -10.66 -2.56 -3.63
C TYR A 107 -11.03 -1.59 -2.50
N ASN A 108 -12.05 -0.76 -2.71
CA ASN A 108 -12.56 0.15 -1.68
C ASN A 108 -13.13 -0.62 -0.48
N LEU A 109 -13.88 -1.70 -0.72
CA LEU A 109 -14.39 -2.55 0.35
C LEU A 109 -13.24 -3.18 1.16
N ARG A 110 -12.27 -3.81 0.49
CA ARG A 110 -11.10 -4.43 1.14
C ARG A 110 -10.27 -3.42 1.94
N LEU A 111 -10.14 -2.20 1.41
CA LEU A 111 -9.41 -1.14 2.11
C LEU A 111 -10.17 -0.64 3.33
N SER A 112 -11.50 -0.49 3.24
CA SER A 112 -12.34 -0.16 4.39
C SER A 112 -12.24 -1.23 5.48
N ASP A 113 -12.41 -2.50 5.11
CA ASP A 113 -12.30 -3.64 6.05
C ASP A 113 -10.92 -3.67 6.71
N PHE A 114 -9.85 -3.37 5.97
CA PHE A 114 -8.49 -3.30 6.50
C PHE A 114 -8.30 -2.15 7.50
N VAL A 115 -8.84 -0.96 7.21
CA VAL A 115 -8.79 0.19 8.14
C VAL A 115 -9.60 -0.12 9.40
N ASP A 116 -10.75 -0.77 9.26
CA ASP A 116 -11.59 -1.21 10.39
C ASP A 116 -10.87 -2.22 11.28
N GLU A 117 -10.29 -3.28 10.70
CA GLU A 117 -9.52 -4.29 11.44
C GLU A 117 -8.36 -3.65 12.22
N ILE A 118 -7.60 -2.75 11.58
CA ILE A 118 -6.47 -2.07 12.22
C ILE A 118 -6.93 -1.15 13.35
N THR A 119 -8.07 -0.47 13.16
CA THR A 119 -8.60 0.45 14.16
C THR A 119 -9.10 -0.32 15.38
N GLU A 120 -9.88 -1.38 15.18
CA GLU A 120 -10.40 -2.22 16.27
C GLU A 120 -9.26 -2.86 17.07
N GLU A 121 -8.29 -3.45 16.38
CA GLU A 121 -7.13 -4.05 17.04
C GLU A 121 -6.25 -2.98 17.72
N GLY A 122 -6.08 -1.81 17.09
CA GLY A 122 -5.35 -0.69 17.68
C GLY A 122 -5.98 -0.18 18.97
N ILE A 123 -7.31 -0.08 19.03
CA ILE A 123 -8.05 0.28 20.25
C ILE A 123 -7.83 -0.78 21.33
N ARG A 124 -7.96 -2.07 20.99
CA ARG A 124 -7.74 -3.18 21.94
C ARG A 124 -6.34 -3.14 22.54
N LEU A 125 -5.32 -2.91 21.73
CA LEU A 125 -3.93 -2.78 22.21
C LEU A 125 -3.78 -1.56 23.12
N PHE A 126 -4.39 -0.44 22.76
CA PHE A 126 -4.36 0.78 23.57
C PHE A 126 -5.02 0.58 24.94
N GLU A 127 -6.18 -0.07 25.00
CA GLU A 127 -6.89 -0.41 26.25
C GLU A 127 -6.06 -1.33 27.16
N ASN A 128 -5.23 -2.20 26.58
CA ASN A 128 -4.33 -3.09 27.31
C ASN A 128 -2.96 -2.45 27.66
N ASN A 129 -2.76 -1.16 27.39
CA ASN A 129 -1.48 -0.44 27.51
C ASN A 129 -0.33 -1.05 26.68
N GLU A 130 -0.66 -1.64 25.52
CA GLU A 130 0.29 -2.18 24.55
C GLU A 130 0.62 -1.17 23.44
N ASN A 131 1.69 -1.42 22.68
CA ASN A 131 2.17 -0.50 21.65
C ASN A 131 1.37 -0.63 20.34
N ALA A 132 0.24 0.08 20.27
CA ALA A 132 -0.58 0.16 19.06
C ALA A 132 0.18 0.74 17.85
N GLN A 133 1.09 1.69 18.07
CA GLN A 133 1.85 2.32 16.98
C GLN A 133 2.79 1.33 16.28
N GLU A 134 3.43 0.45 17.04
CA GLU A 134 4.28 -0.61 16.48
C GLU A 134 3.45 -1.64 15.68
N TYR A 135 2.27 -1.99 16.18
CA TYR A 135 1.35 -2.87 15.46
C TYR A 135 0.94 -2.27 14.11
N ILE A 136 0.47 -1.01 14.13
CA ILE A 136 0.06 -0.29 12.93
C ILE A 136 1.24 -0.19 11.95
N GLY A 137 2.44 0.19 12.42
CA GLY A 137 3.63 0.31 11.56
C GLY A 137 4.05 -1.00 10.89
N ARG A 138 3.83 -2.16 11.54
CA ARG A 138 4.10 -3.48 10.95
C ARG A 138 3.05 -3.89 9.92
N LYS A 139 1.79 -3.46 10.10
CA LYS A 139 0.66 -3.80 9.22
C LYS A 139 0.53 -2.86 8.02
N VAL A 140 0.72 -1.55 8.21
CA VAL A 140 0.58 -0.52 7.18
C VAL A 140 1.90 -0.36 6.43
N THR A 141 2.26 -1.39 5.67
CA THR A 141 3.42 -1.37 4.76
C THR A 141 2.94 -1.40 3.32
N SER A 142 3.70 -0.82 2.38
CA SER A 142 3.35 -0.79 0.95
C SER A 142 3.05 -2.18 0.40
N LYS A 143 3.83 -3.18 0.83
CA LYS A 143 3.64 -4.58 0.45
C LYS A 143 2.30 -5.11 0.97
N ASN A 144 2.03 -4.95 2.26
CA ASN A 144 0.82 -5.50 2.87
C ASN A 144 -0.45 -4.79 2.40
N LEU A 145 -0.41 -3.47 2.25
CA LEU A 145 -1.51 -2.66 1.69
C LEU A 145 -1.86 -3.13 0.28
N TYR A 146 -0.86 -3.24 -0.60
CA TYR A 146 -1.08 -3.67 -1.97
C TYR A 146 -1.56 -5.13 -2.05
N ASP A 147 -1.00 -6.02 -1.23
CA ASP A 147 -1.41 -7.44 -1.20
C ASP A 147 -2.83 -7.63 -0.67
N THR A 148 -3.21 -6.87 0.36
CA THR A 148 -4.55 -6.95 0.95
C THR A 148 -5.62 -6.44 -0.02
N VAL A 149 -5.35 -5.31 -0.68
CA VAL A 149 -6.32 -4.66 -1.55
C VAL A 149 -6.34 -5.30 -2.94
N VAL A 150 -5.20 -5.33 -3.63
CA VAL A 150 -5.07 -5.80 -5.02
C VAL A 150 -4.65 -7.27 -5.08
N GLY A 151 -3.78 -7.72 -4.17
CA GLY A 151 -3.18 -9.06 -4.21
C GLY A 151 -1.96 -9.09 -5.12
N ILE A 152 -0.78 -9.30 -4.54
CA ILE A 152 0.48 -9.42 -5.30
C ILE A 152 0.40 -10.63 -6.25
N GLY A 153 -0.33 -11.67 -5.87
CA GLY A 153 -0.59 -12.84 -6.72
C GLY A 153 -1.38 -12.54 -8.01
N ASN A 154 -2.10 -11.42 -8.06
CA ASN A 154 -2.84 -11.00 -9.25
C ASN A 154 -1.96 -10.25 -10.26
N VAL A 155 -0.72 -9.91 -9.89
CA VAL A 155 0.27 -9.31 -10.78
C VAL A 155 1.04 -10.40 -11.51
N GLN A 156 0.81 -10.55 -12.81
CA GLN A 156 1.51 -11.55 -13.61
C GLN A 156 2.72 -10.95 -14.30
N ILE A 157 3.90 -11.48 -14.00
CA ILE A 157 5.16 -11.08 -14.64
C ILE A 157 5.60 -12.19 -15.59
N GLN A 158 5.72 -11.85 -16.86
CA GLN A 158 6.20 -12.73 -17.94
C GLN A 158 7.47 -12.15 -18.57
N LEU A 159 8.44 -13.01 -18.83
CA LEU A 159 9.71 -12.71 -19.49
C LEU A 159 9.70 -13.34 -20.88
N TYR A 160 10.23 -12.61 -21.87
CA TYR A 160 10.42 -13.15 -23.22
C TYR A 160 11.82 -13.73 -23.36
N LYS A 161 11.91 -15.05 -23.56
CA LYS A 161 13.18 -15.73 -23.85
C LYS A 161 13.54 -15.53 -25.33
N ILE A 162 14.76 -15.05 -25.58
CA ILE A 162 15.32 -14.91 -26.92
C ILE A 162 16.10 -16.18 -27.24
N GLU A 163 15.55 -17.05 -28.08
CA GLU A 163 16.27 -18.15 -28.73
C GLU A 163 16.36 -17.86 -30.24
N GLU A 164 17.38 -18.41 -30.92
CA GLU A 164 17.74 -18.06 -32.31
C GLU A 164 16.60 -18.14 -33.34
N GLN A 165 15.50 -18.86 -33.04
CA GLN A 165 14.38 -19.04 -33.98
C GLN A 165 12.96 -18.99 -33.39
N ARG A 166 12.76 -18.84 -32.07
CA ARG A 166 11.40 -18.75 -31.45
C ARG A 166 11.34 -17.85 -30.21
N GLU A 167 10.26 -17.10 -30.09
CA GLU A 167 9.92 -16.33 -28.89
C GLU A 167 9.07 -17.21 -27.96
N ARG A 168 9.56 -17.49 -26.74
CA ARG A 168 8.79 -18.20 -25.72
C ARG A 168 8.59 -17.32 -24.50
N GLN A 169 7.34 -17.16 -24.06
CA GLN A 169 7.00 -16.48 -22.81
C GLN A 169 7.18 -17.46 -21.65
N ILE A 170 7.87 -17.01 -20.60
CA ILE A 170 8.08 -17.79 -19.38
C ILE A 170 7.67 -16.92 -18.18
N SER A 171 6.96 -17.51 -17.22
CA SER A 171 6.57 -16.80 -16.00
C SER A 171 7.79 -16.57 -15.10
N TRP A 172 7.85 -15.41 -14.43
CA TRP A 172 8.89 -15.13 -13.43
C TRP A 172 9.03 -16.23 -12.38
N ASN A 173 7.90 -16.75 -11.88
CA ASN A 173 7.90 -17.82 -10.87
C ASN A 173 8.60 -19.10 -11.34
N GLN A 174 8.64 -19.35 -12.66
CA GLN A 174 9.33 -20.49 -13.25
C GLN A 174 10.83 -20.22 -13.40
N VAL A 175 11.22 -19.01 -13.82
CA VAL A 175 12.63 -18.67 -14.05
C VAL A 175 13.39 -18.41 -12.75
N ALA A 176 12.73 -17.83 -11.74
CA ALA A 176 13.32 -17.61 -10.41
C ALA A 176 13.69 -18.91 -9.68
N ARG A 177 13.11 -20.06 -10.08
CA ARG A 177 13.46 -21.39 -9.54
C ARG A 177 14.67 -22.02 -10.25
N ASN A 178 15.10 -21.47 -11.39
CA ASN A 178 16.23 -21.98 -12.17
C ASN A 178 17.50 -21.24 -11.76
N SER A 179 18.44 -21.93 -11.12
CA SER A 179 19.66 -21.37 -10.53
C SER A 179 20.86 -21.25 -11.49
N GLY A 180 20.65 -21.41 -12.80
CA GLY A 180 21.70 -21.32 -13.83
C GLY A 180 21.72 -19.98 -14.60
N GLY A 181 22.34 -19.96 -15.78
CA GLY A 181 22.47 -18.77 -16.64
C GLY A 181 21.15 -18.10 -17.04
N GLU A 182 20.05 -18.85 -17.08
CA GLU A 182 18.71 -18.33 -17.34
C GLU A 182 18.16 -17.50 -16.16
N GLY A 183 18.46 -17.91 -14.92
CA GLY A 183 18.13 -17.14 -13.72
C GLY A 183 18.85 -15.79 -13.73
N PHE A 184 20.13 -15.77 -14.10
CA PHE A 184 20.90 -14.54 -14.24
C PHE A 184 20.32 -13.61 -15.32
N LEU A 185 20.02 -14.12 -16.53
CA LEU A 185 19.42 -13.30 -17.58
C LEU A 185 18.07 -12.69 -17.13
N SER A 186 17.26 -13.45 -16.41
CA SER A 186 15.97 -12.96 -15.91
C SER A 186 16.10 -11.86 -14.86
N ALA A 187 17.02 -12.03 -13.90
CA ALA A 187 17.33 -11.01 -12.91
C ALA A 187 17.90 -9.75 -13.58
N PHE A 188 18.75 -9.91 -14.59
CA PHE A 188 19.29 -8.80 -15.36
C PHE A 188 18.20 -8.04 -16.13
N VAL A 189 17.27 -8.74 -16.81
CA VAL A 189 16.15 -8.10 -17.52
C VAL A 189 15.28 -7.28 -16.57
N ILE A 190 14.99 -7.80 -15.37
CA ILE A 190 14.23 -7.06 -14.35
C ILE A 190 15.03 -5.86 -13.87
N LEU A 191 16.30 -6.04 -13.51
CA LEU A 191 17.16 -4.96 -13.06
C LEU A 191 17.26 -3.84 -14.11
N SER A 192 17.48 -4.17 -15.37
CA SER A 192 17.52 -3.19 -16.46
C SER A 192 16.17 -2.48 -16.62
N SER A 193 15.05 -3.18 -16.46
CA SER A 193 13.71 -2.57 -16.54
C SER A 193 13.46 -1.61 -15.37
N LEU A 194 13.93 -1.94 -14.17
CA LEU A 194 13.88 -1.07 -13.00
C LEU A 194 14.78 0.15 -13.16
N LEU A 195 16.01 -0.02 -13.67
CA LEU A 195 16.92 1.08 -13.96
C LEU A 195 16.36 2.02 -15.03
N ASP A 196 15.75 1.51 -16.10
CA ASP A 196 15.09 2.34 -17.11
C ASP A 196 13.88 3.09 -16.54
N TYR A 197 13.12 2.44 -15.66
CA TYR A 197 12.02 3.10 -14.94
C TYR A 197 12.53 4.25 -14.06
N MET A 198 13.60 4.03 -13.29
CA MET A 198 14.21 5.05 -12.42
C MET A 198 14.81 6.24 -13.19
N ARG A 199 15.06 6.11 -14.50
CA ARG A 199 15.56 7.23 -15.33
C ARG A 199 14.48 8.19 -15.79
N LYS A 200 13.22 7.76 -15.79
CA LYS A 200 12.09 8.52 -16.37
C LYS A 200 11.22 9.13 -15.27
N ASP A 201 11.85 9.61 -14.20
CA ASP A 201 11.13 10.29 -13.13
C ASP A 201 10.67 11.67 -13.65
N ASP A 202 9.37 11.95 -13.53
CA ASP A 202 8.70 13.08 -14.21
C ASP A 202 9.12 14.47 -13.66
N SER A 203 9.99 14.50 -12.63
CA SER A 203 10.52 15.73 -12.03
C SER A 203 11.78 16.27 -12.71
N ASP A 204 12.41 15.51 -13.61
CA ASP A 204 13.65 15.97 -14.25
C ASP A 204 13.38 16.79 -15.51
N ILE A 205 13.49 18.10 -15.33
CA ILE A 205 13.55 19.15 -16.37
C ILE A 205 14.81 18.98 -17.27
N PHE A 206 15.62 17.94 -17.02
CA PHE A 206 16.87 17.60 -17.70
C PHE A 206 16.84 16.20 -18.37
N MET A 207 15.71 15.79 -18.95
CA MET A 207 15.58 14.54 -19.73
C MET A 207 16.65 14.34 -20.84
N ASP A 208 17.29 15.41 -21.31
CA ASP A 208 18.29 15.37 -22.38
C ASP A 208 19.74 15.09 -21.90
N MET A 209 20.01 15.06 -20.60
CA MET A 209 21.31 14.63 -20.07
C MET A 209 21.24 13.13 -19.75
N HIS A 210 21.78 12.30 -20.65
CA HIS A 210 21.93 10.86 -20.45
C HIS A 210 22.73 10.55 -19.18
N GLU A 211 22.06 10.40 -18.04
CA GLU A 211 22.68 10.02 -16.77
C GLU A 211 23.17 8.55 -16.86
N GLY A 212 24.47 8.38 -17.15
CA GLY A 212 25.10 7.07 -17.21
C GLY A 212 25.16 6.48 -15.80
N LYS A 213 24.58 5.28 -15.59
CA LYS A 213 24.66 4.57 -14.31
C LYS A 213 25.63 3.42 -14.46
N VAL A 214 26.74 3.40 -13.73
CA VAL A 214 27.73 2.31 -13.80
C VAL A 214 27.24 1.13 -12.96
N LEU A 215 27.02 -0.02 -13.59
CA LEU A 215 26.66 -1.26 -12.90
C LEU A 215 27.91 -2.11 -12.63
N LEU A 216 28.40 -2.09 -11.38
CA LEU A 216 29.46 -3.00 -10.93
C LEU A 216 28.84 -4.32 -10.46
N MET A 217 29.25 -5.44 -11.05
CA MET A 217 28.82 -6.77 -10.66
C MET A 217 30.04 -7.62 -10.33
N ASP A 218 30.03 -8.30 -9.19
CA ASP A 218 31.07 -9.27 -8.82
C ASP A 218 30.73 -10.64 -9.42
N ASN A 219 31.61 -11.15 -10.28
CA ASN A 219 31.47 -12.42 -11.00
C ASN A 219 30.07 -12.68 -11.65
N PRO A 220 29.52 -11.76 -12.45
CA PRO A 220 28.16 -11.85 -12.99
C PRO A 220 27.91 -13.08 -13.88
N PHE A 221 28.98 -13.69 -14.41
CA PHE A 221 28.90 -14.79 -15.37
C PHE A 221 29.38 -16.13 -14.80
N ALA A 222 29.46 -16.27 -13.48
CA ALA A 222 30.06 -17.38 -12.73
C ALA A 222 30.06 -18.78 -13.40
N GLN A 223 28.99 -19.19 -14.11
CA GLN A 223 28.88 -20.49 -14.81
C GLN A 223 28.42 -20.40 -16.29
N THR A 224 28.36 -19.21 -16.89
CA THR A 224 27.64 -18.99 -18.16
C THR A 224 28.57 -18.75 -19.36
N ASN A 225 29.03 -19.83 -20.00
CA ASN A 225 29.85 -19.78 -21.24
C ASN A 225 29.03 -19.58 -22.53
N ALA A 226 27.82 -19.06 -22.43
CA ALA A 226 26.87 -18.96 -23.53
C ALA A 226 27.00 -17.62 -24.26
N GLU A 227 27.67 -17.61 -25.41
CA GLU A 227 27.79 -16.45 -26.30
C GLU A 227 26.42 -15.83 -26.67
N HIS A 228 25.38 -16.67 -26.72
CA HIS A 228 23.98 -16.28 -26.97
C HIS A 228 23.30 -15.54 -25.80
N LEU A 229 23.86 -15.56 -24.59
CA LEU A 229 23.38 -14.79 -23.44
C LEU A 229 24.18 -13.49 -23.26
N LEU A 230 25.47 -13.51 -23.57
CA LEU A 230 26.38 -12.36 -23.44
C LEU A 230 26.12 -11.26 -24.48
N LYS A 231 25.93 -11.63 -25.76
CA LYS A 231 25.68 -10.64 -26.83
C LYS A 231 24.41 -9.81 -26.60
N PRO A 232 23.25 -10.39 -26.24
CA PRO A 232 22.06 -9.62 -25.92
C PRO A 232 22.24 -8.71 -24.69
N LEU A 233 23.06 -9.12 -23.73
CA LEU A 233 23.36 -8.38 -22.49
C LEU A 233 24.23 -7.14 -22.77
N MET A 234 25.31 -7.31 -23.53
CA MET A 234 26.18 -6.18 -23.93
C MET A 234 25.43 -5.17 -24.81
N ASN A 235 24.62 -5.64 -25.76
CA ASN A 235 23.74 -4.77 -26.54
C ASN A 235 22.67 -4.05 -25.68
N LEU A 236 22.31 -4.61 -24.52
CA LEU A 236 21.37 -4.00 -23.60
C LEU A 236 22.07 -2.88 -22.82
N ALA A 237 23.23 -3.19 -22.23
CA ALA A 237 24.08 -2.25 -21.47
C ALA A 237 24.47 -1.02 -22.31
N GLU A 238 24.96 -1.25 -23.54
CA GLU A 238 25.36 -0.19 -24.48
C GLU A 238 24.18 0.74 -24.83
N LYS A 239 22.97 0.19 -25.03
CA LYS A 239 21.78 0.98 -25.34
C LYS A 239 21.17 1.67 -24.15
N THR A 240 21.40 1.13 -22.95
CA THR A 240 20.99 1.77 -21.72
C THR A 240 22.06 2.73 -21.22
N ASN A 241 23.22 2.95 -21.86
CA ASN A 241 24.28 3.79 -21.28
C ASN A 241 24.62 3.38 -19.83
N THR A 242 24.72 2.06 -19.62
CA THR A 242 24.96 1.40 -18.31
C THR A 242 26.19 0.51 -18.41
#